data_AF-X6N6G5-F1
#
_entry.id   AF-X6N6G5-F1
#
_cell.length_a   1.000
_cell.length_b   1.000
_cell.length_c   1.000
_cell.angle_alpha   90.00
_cell.angle_beta   90.00
_cell.angle_gamma   90.00
#
_symmetry.space_group_name_H-M   'P 1'
#
loop_
_entity.id
_entity.type
_entity.pdbx_description
1 polymer ?
#
loop_
_entity_poly.entity_id
_entity_poly.type
_entity_poly.pdbx_seq_one_letter_code
_entity_poly.pdbx_strand_id
1 'polypeptide(L)'
;MIIFRISLPIYFFFFKLSKKIDIKFLKILLIVVISYFSEVMVVILSKYSYTWKKIQVANTLFYCLSKYTNIEIDFKHEIIWSVESSTKQQLYKKKTLIANNQSLVLEKRGTQRCASVATCNLNQWSLDFDGNLSRIMESIRIAKSNNCRLRVGPELEVSGYGCEDHFLEEDTMFHCWQSIEAVIESGITKDILCCFGMPVTHNSVCYNCGVWICNNQIVLIRPKMHLANDGNYREPRYFTAWSKQFGELEKYVLPLSIQKLTKQSTVPIGPGIIQLTDASVASETCEELFTPLSPFIHYALNGVDIVCNSSGSHHNLRKLDVRLDLMRNSSRRCGGVYLYANQQGCDGNRLYYDGCAMILNNGDLIKQ
;
A
#
# COMPACT_ATOMS: atom_id res chain seq x y z
N MET A 1 11.92 -23.72 35.00
CA MET A 1 11.18 -22.71 35.78
C MET A 1 11.88 -21.37 35.57
N ILE A 2 11.36 -20.52 34.70
CA ILE A 2 11.90 -19.17 34.45
C ILE A 2 10.88 -18.20 35.02
N ILE A 3 11.30 -17.47 36.06
CA ILE A 3 10.49 -16.46 36.77
C ILE A 3 10.85 -15.11 36.15
N PHE A 4 9.86 -14.41 35.61
CA PHE A 4 9.98 -12.98 35.30
C PHE A 4 9.20 -12.17 36.35
N ARG A 5 9.93 -11.34 37.11
CA ARG A 5 9.39 -10.29 37.98
C ARG A 5 9.32 -8.99 37.18
N ILE A 6 8.12 -8.46 37.00
CA ILE A 6 7.90 -7.05 36.68
C ILE A 6 7.17 -6.45 37.89
N SER A 7 7.87 -5.61 38.63
CA SER A 7 7.35 -4.87 39.78
C SER A 7 6.81 -3.51 39.34
N LEU A 8 5.52 -3.29 39.54
CA LEU A 8 4.88 -1.96 39.53
C LEU A 8 3.99 -1.87 40.79
N PRO A 9 4.11 -0.82 41.61
CA PRO A 9 3.43 -0.75 42.91
C PRO A 9 2.03 -0.17 42.73
N ILE A 10 0.98 -0.91 43.11
CA ILE A 10 -0.32 -0.31 43.39
C ILE A 10 -0.87 -0.94 44.67
N TYR A 11 -1.11 -0.07 45.66
CA TYR A 11 -1.64 -0.36 46.98
C TYR A 11 -2.96 -1.14 46.91
N PHE A 12 -3.02 -2.29 47.59
CA PHE A 12 -4.26 -3.00 47.90
C PHE A 12 -4.78 -2.50 49.26
N PHE A 13 -5.94 -1.83 49.27
CA PHE A 13 -6.76 -1.71 50.47
C PHE A 13 -7.67 -2.94 50.56
N PHE A 14 -7.48 -3.76 51.59
CA PHE A 14 -8.39 -4.86 51.93
C PHE A 14 -9.66 -4.28 52.57
N PHE A 15 -10.83 -4.64 52.06
CA PHE A 15 -12.03 -4.72 52.87
C PHE A 15 -12.50 -6.18 52.92
N LYS A 16 -12.36 -6.76 54.12
CA LYS A 16 -12.91 -8.06 54.49
C LYS A 16 -14.30 -7.79 55.05
N LEU A 17 -15.36 -8.18 54.34
CA LEU A 17 -16.71 -8.22 54.91
C LEU A 17 -17.46 -9.45 54.44
N SER A 18 -17.87 -10.23 55.44
CA SER A 18 -18.53 -11.53 55.33
C SER A 18 -20.05 -11.41 55.35
N LYS A 19 -20.69 -12.36 54.64
CA LYS A 19 -22.08 -12.84 54.75
C LYS A 19 -23.22 -11.92 54.25
N LYS A 20 -23.86 -12.43 53.19
CA LYS A 20 -25.11 -12.05 52.51
C LYS A 20 -25.29 -10.55 52.24
N ILE A 21 -24.79 -10.13 51.09
CA ILE A 21 -25.15 -8.84 50.47
C ILE A 21 -26.13 -9.13 49.32
N ASP A 22 -27.26 -8.42 49.32
CA ASP A 22 -28.26 -8.48 48.27
C ASP A 22 -27.66 -8.03 46.92
N ILE A 23 -27.84 -8.84 45.88
CA ILE A 23 -27.34 -8.61 44.51
C ILE A 23 -27.82 -7.26 43.96
N LYS A 24 -28.97 -6.74 44.42
CA LYS A 24 -29.44 -5.40 44.06
C LYS A 24 -28.57 -4.29 44.66
N PHE A 25 -28.10 -4.46 45.89
CA PHE A 25 -27.22 -3.49 46.57
C PHE A 25 -25.81 -3.48 45.94
N LEU A 26 -25.31 -4.65 45.54
CA LEU A 26 -24.02 -4.76 44.84
C LEU A 26 -24.06 -4.14 43.44
N LYS A 27 -25.19 -4.26 42.72
CA LYS A 27 -25.40 -3.58 41.43
C LYS A 27 -25.47 -2.07 41.58
N ILE A 28 -26.14 -1.56 42.61
CA ILE A 28 -26.22 -0.12 42.88
C ILE A 28 -24.85 0.42 43.31
N LEU A 29 -24.12 -0.28 44.17
CA LEU A 29 -22.75 0.10 44.56
C LEU A 29 -21.80 0.07 43.36
N LEU A 30 -21.92 -0.90 42.47
CA LEU A 30 -21.12 -1.00 41.23
C LEU A 30 -21.45 0.14 40.25
N ILE A 31 -22.73 0.50 40.10
CA ILE A 31 -23.15 1.63 39.27
C ILE A 31 -22.68 2.96 39.88
N VAL A 32 -22.79 3.14 41.19
CA VAL A 32 -22.29 4.34 41.89
C VAL A 32 -20.78 4.45 41.78
N VAL A 33 -20.03 3.34 41.92
CA VAL A 33 -18.58 3.32 41.72
C VAL A 33 -18.20 3.60 40.26
N ILE A 34 -18.92 3.04 39.29
CA ILE A 34 -18.69 3.30 37.85
C ILE A 34 -19.01 4.76 37.50
N SER A 35 -20.09 5.34 38.03
CA SER A 35 -20.46 6.75 37.82
C SER A 35 -19.47 7.70 38.48
N TYR A 36 -19.04 7.43 39.73
CA TYR A 36 -18.05 8.24 40.43
C TYR A 36 -16.67 8.17 39.74
N PHE A 37 -16.28 7.00 39.20
CA PHE A 37 -15.05 6.88 38.41
C PHE A 37 -15.16 7.53 37.03
N SER A 38 -16.35 7.58 36.41
CA SER A 38 -16.53 8.27 35.13
C SER A 38 -16.49 9.79 35.25
N GLU A 39 -17.08 10.38 36.30
CA GLU A 39 -17.06 11.83 36.48
C GLU A 39 -15.68 12.33 36.95
N VAL A 40 -15.01 11.59 37.85
CA VAL A 40 -13.65 11.93 38.28
C VAL A 40 -12.64 11.74 37.13
N MET A 41 -12.84 10.77 36.23
CA MET A 41 -11.99 10.62 35.03
C MET A 41 -12.20 11.73 34.02
N VAL A 42 -13.43 12.18 33.77
CA VAL A 42 -13.70 13.26 32.80
C VAL A 42 -13.14 14.61 33.29
N VAL A 43 -13.22 14.89 34.60
CA VAL A 43 -12.67 16.12 35.19
C VAL A 43 -11.14 16.10 35.27
N ILE A 44 -10.51 14.93 35.42
CA ILE A 44 -9.04 14.82 35.39
C ILE A 44 -8.49 14.83 33.96
N LEU A 45 -9.20 14.25 32.99
CA LEU A 45 -8.80 14.21 31.58
C LEU A 45 -8.93 15.55 30.85
N SER A 46 -9.76 16.48 31.34
CA SER A 46 -9.85 17.83 30.77
C SER A 46 -8.72 18.77 31.22
N LYS A 47 -7.84 18.35 32.15
CA LYS A 47 -6.85 19.23 32.78
C LYS A 47 -5.38 18.84 32.57
N TYR A 48 -5.08 17.64 32.07
CA TYR A 48 -3.68 17.21 31.81
C TYR A 48 -3.57 16.32 30.56
N SER A 49 -2.85 16.82 29.55
CA SER A 49 -2.42 16.06 28.36
C SER A 49 -1.45 14.95 28.75
N TYR A 50 -1.73 13.65 28.53
CA TYR A 50 -0.74 12.57 28.25
C TYR A 50 -1.38 11.17 27.97
N THR A 51 -1.03 10.61 26.79
CA THR A 51 -0.87 9.21 26.29
C THR A 51 -1.78 8.00 26.66
N TRP A 52 -2.56 7.56 25.65
CA TRP A 52 -2.93 6.22 25.09
C TRP A 52 -2.74 4.85 25.80
N LYS A 53 -2.14 4.72 26.99
CA LYS A 53 -1.96 3.39 27.65
C LYS A 53 -3.14 2.89 28.50
N LYS A 54 -4.29 3.59 28.52
CA LYS A 54 -5.46 3.23 29.37
C LYS A 54 -6.67 2.63 28.63
N ILE A 55 -6.70 2.67 27.30
CA ILE A 55 -7.78 2.02 26.51
C ILE A 55 -7.70 0.48 26.61
N GLN A 56 -6.50 -0.05 26.88
CA GLN A 56 -6.27 -1.50 27.00
C GLN A 56 -6.84 -2.12 28.29
N VAL A 57 -6.98 -1.34 29.37
CA VAL A 57 -7.52 -1.83 30.66
C VAL A 57 -9.05 -1.95 30.59
N ALA A 58 -9.73 -1.08 29.84
CA ALA A 58 -11.18 -1.16 29.64
C ALA A 58 -11.60 -2.40 28.84
N ASN A 59 -10.84 -2.76 27.80
CA ASN A 59 -11.12 -3.95 26.98
C ASN A 59 -10.83 -5.26 27.72
N THR A 60 -9.86 -5.28 28.62
CA THR A 60 -9.53 -6.46 29.44
C THR A 60 -10.63 -6.75 30.48
N LEU A 61 -11.25 -5.70 31.05
CA LEU A 61 -12.36 -5.85 31.98
C LEU A 61 -13.63 -6.40 31.29
N PHE A 62 -13.87 -6.00 30.04
CA PHE A 62 -14.97 -6.48 29.21
C PHE A 62 -14.80 -7.96 28.81
N TYR A 63 -13.57 -8.37 28.52
CA TYR A 63 -13.23 -9.76 28.21
C TYR A 63 -13.39 -10.68 29.43
N CYS A 64 -12.98 -10.23 30.61
CA CYS A 64 -13.19 -10.98 31.86
C CYS A 64 -14.67 -11.16 32.23
N LEU A 65 -15.53 -10.19 31.88
CA LEU A 65 -16.99 -10.29 32.07
C LEU A 65 -17.63 -11.35 31.14
N SER A 66 -17.11 -11.53 29.93
CA SER A 66 -17.62 -12.53 28.97
C SER A 66 -17.39 -13.99 29.41
N LYS A 67 -16.37 -14.23 30.26
CA LYS A 67 -16.06 -15.56 30.80
C LYS A 67 -16.99 -16.02 31.92
N TYR A 68 -17.85 -15.14 32.44
CA TYR A 68 -18.82 -15.48 33.50
C TYR A 68 -20.23 -15.77 32.96
N THR A 69 -20.41 -15.86 31.64
CA THR A 69 -21.70 -16.17 30.99
C THR A 69 -21.53 -17.30 29.97
N ASN A 70 -21.97 -18.52 30.30
CA ASN A 70 -21.90 -19.72 29.46
C ASN A 70 -22.70 -19.59 28.14
N ILE A 71 -22.03 -19.51 26.98
CA ILE A 71 -22.61 -19.79 25.65
C ILE A 71 -21.56 -20.48 24.77
N GLU A 72 -21.89 -21.63 24.19
CA GLU A 72 -21.02 -22.56 23.45
C GLU A 72 -21.67 -22.90 22.09
N ILE A 73 -20.94 -22.94 20.96
CA ILE A 73 -21.39 -23.57 19.69
C ILE A 73 -20.22 -24.20 18.92
N ASP A 74 -20.47 -25.43 18.45
CA ASP A 74 -19.61 -26.51 17.92
C ASP A 74 -19.33 -26.43 16.39
N PHE A 75 -18.26 -27.11 15.93
CA PHE A 75 -17.81 -27.26 14.54
C PHE A 75 -17.85 -28.74 14.11
N LYS A 76 -18.47 -29.09 12.96
CA LYS A 76 -18.00 -30.22 12.10
C LYS A 76 -18.73 -30.48 10.76
N HIS A 77 -17.90 -30.90 9.78
CA HIS A 77 -18.08 -31.66 8.51
C HIS A 77 -18.24 -30.98 7.14
N GLU A 78 -17.54 -31.61 6.17
CA GLU A 78 -17.21 -31.29 4.77
C GLU A 78 -18.38 -31.45 3.77
N ILE A 79 -18.31 -30.77 2.61
CA ILE A 79 -18.27 -31.32 1.22
C ILE A 79 -18.47 -30.19 0.17
N ILE A 80 -17.54 -30.19 -0.80
CA ILE A 80 -17.45 -29.67 -2.19
C ILE A 80 -18.70 -29.02 -2.82
N TRP A 81 -18.54 -27.82 -3.43
CA TRP A 81 -19.31 -27.36 -4.62
C TRP A 81 -18.48 -26.42 -5.54
N SER A 82 -18.69 -26.59 -6.85
CA SER A 82 -18.32 -25.67 -7.95
C SER A 82 -19.21 -24.41 -7.92
N VAL A 83 -18.68 -23.22 -8.22
CA VAL A 83 -19.50 -22.00 -8.27
C VAL A 83 -19.18 -21.11 -9.47
N GLU A 84 -20.09 -21.14 -10.45
CA GLU A 84 -20.48 -19.99 -11.28
C GLU A 84 -21.23 -18.97 -10.39
N SER A 85 -20.89 -17.70 -10.51
CA SER A 85 -21.40 -16.66 -9.60
C SER A 85 -22.79 -16.15 -10.00
N SER A 86 -23.84 -16.78 -9.47
CA SER A 86 -25.16 -16.14 -9.34
C SER A 86 -25.88 -16.49 -8.02
N THR A 87 -26.09 -15.47 -7.17
CA THR A 87 -27.15 -15.32 -6.13
C THR A 87 -27.22 -16.34 -4.97
N LYS A 88 -27.36 -16.02 -3.67
CA LYS A 88 -28.36 -15.22 -2.91
C LYS A 88 -28.02 -15.50 -1.40
N GLN A 89 -28.34 -14.75 -0.33
CA GLN A 89 -29.66 -14.29 0.12
C GLN A 89 -29.56 -13.54 1.48
N GLN A 90 -30.21 -12.38 1.56
CA GLN A 90 -31.16 -11.98 2.60
C GLN A 90 -30.93 -12.36 4.08
N LEU A 91 -30.59 -11.34 4.89
CA LEU A 91 -31.12 -11.17 6.25
C LEU A 91 -31.32 -9.68 6.54
N TYR A 92 -32.36 -9.08 5.95
CA TYR A 92 -32.96 -7.85 6.48
C TYR A 92 -34.44 -8.11 6.74
N LYS A 93 -34.81 -8.04 8.02
CA LYS A 93 -36.17 -8.16 8.51
C LYS A 93 -37.06 -7.13 7.82
N LYS A 94 -38.13 -7.66 7.22
CA LYS A 94 -39.33 -6.96 6.76
C LYS A 94 -39.89 -6.11 7.93
N LYS A 95 -39.73 -4.79 7.88
CA LYS A 95 -40.60 -3.86 8.60
C LYS A 95 -41.44 -3.15 7.54
N THR A 96 -42.68 -3.60 7.41
CA THR A 96 -43.71 -2.94 6.62
C THR A 96 -43.94 -1.55 7.19
N LEU A 97 -43.47 -0.52 6.48
CA LEU A 97 -44.00 0.84 6.59
C LEU A 97 -44.80 1.07 5.30
N ILE A 98 -46.12 0.98 5.42
CA ILE A 98 -47.03 1.51 4.42
C ILE A 98 -46.96 3.03 4.58
N ALA A 99 -46.31 3.71 3.65
CA ALA A 99 -46.41 5.15 3.51
C ALA A 99 -46.29 5.52 2.03
N ASN A 100 -47.44 5.86 1.46
CA ASN A 100 -47.69 6.66 0.26
C ASN A 100 -47.32 6.08 -1.12
N ASN A 101 -48.35 5.99 -1.95
CA ASN A 101 -48.35 5.61 -3.36
C ASN A 101 -47.46 6.50 -4.24
N GLN A 102 -46.16 6.22 -4.27
CA GLN A 102 -45.30 6.56 -5.40
C GLN A 102 -44.40 5.37 -5.71
N SER A 103 -44.67 4.71 -6.84
CA SER A 103 -43.80 3.70 -7.43
C SER A 103 -42.48 4.35 -7.84
N LEU A 104 -41.47 4.27 -6.98
CA LEU A 104 -40.08 4.52 -7.34
C LEU A 104 -39.64 3.40 -8.30
N VAL A 105 -39.57 3.74 -9.58
CA VAL A 105 -38.87 2.92 -10.58
C VAL A 105 -37.40 2.90 -10.18
N LEU A 106 -36.96 1.80 -9.58
CA LEU A 106 -35.54 1.54 -9.39
C LEU A 106 -34.96 1.23 -10.78
N GLU A 107 -34.44 2.25 -11.45
CA GLU A 107 -33.63 2.08 -12.65
C GLU A 107 -32.50 1.08 -12.38
N LYS A 108 -32.26 0.18 -13.34
CA LYS A 108 -31.16 -0.80 -13.31
C LYS A 108 -29.87 -0.09 -12.90
N ARG A 109 -29.28 -0.49 -11.77
CA ARG A 109 -27.92 -0.10 -11.37
C ARG A 109 -27.01 -0.22 -12.59
N GLY A 110 -26.44 0.93 -13.00
CA GLY A 110 -25.54 1.02 -14.14
C GLY A 110 -24.42 -0.01 -14.10
N THR A 111 -23.93 -0.36 -15.28
CA THR A 111 -22.73 -1.20 -15.50
C THR A 111 -21.68 -0.92 -14.42
N GLN A 112 -21.30 -1.96 -13.68
CA GLN A 112 -20.24 -1.90 -12.67
C GLN A 112 -18.98 -1.31 -13.32
N ARG A 113 -18.49 -0.19 -12.78
CA ARG A 113 -17.24 0.42 -13.25
C ARG A 113 -16.09 -0.44 -12.75
N CYS A 114 -15.26 -0.93 -13.67
CA CYS A 114 -14.11 -1.78 -13.37
C CYS A 114 -12.85 -1.17 -13.98
N ALA A 115 -11.77 -1.07 -13.20
CA ALA A 115 -10.46 -0.72 -13.70
C ALA A 115 -9.71 -2.00 -14.13
N SER A 116 -9.15 -2.01 -15.35
CA SER A 116 -8.29 -3.08 -15.82
C SER A 116 -6.83 -2.65 -15.69
N VAL A 117 -6.08 -3.35 -14.84
CA VAL A 117 -4.72 -2.95 -14.43
C VAL A 117 -3.76 -4.12 -14.59
N ALA A 118 -2.49 -3.83 -14.82
CA ALA A 118 -1.42 -4.81 -14.97
C ALA A 118 -0.24 -4.46 -14.08
N THR A 119 0.33 -5.49 -13.49
CA THR A 119 1.66 -5.48 -12.88
C THR A 119 2.49 -6.58 -13.56
N CYS A 120 3.81 -6.49 -13.48
CA CYS A 120 4.68 -7.46 -14.13
C CYS A 120 5.89 -7.83 -13.29
N ASN A 121 6.42 -9.02 -13.57
CA ASN A 121 7.77 -9.42 -13.17
C ASN A 121 8.66 -9.38 -14.41
N LEU A 122 9.83 -8.73 -14.30
CA LEU A 122 10.78 -8.67 -15.41
C LEU A 122 12.13 -9.22 -14.99
N ASN A 123 12.74 -10.00 -15.89
CA ASN A 123 14.09 -10.50 -15.76
C ASN A 123 15.07 -9.52 -16.39
N GLN A 124 15.23 -8.37 -15.73
CA GLN A 124 16.16 -7.33 -16.13
C GLN A 124 17.59 -7.72 -15.77
N TRP A 125 18.53 -7.22 -16.56
CA TRP A 125 19.96 -7.39 -16.36
C TRP A 125 20.57 -5.99 -16.23
N SER A 126 21.42 -5.79 -15.23
CA SER A 126 22.14 -4.55 -15.01
C SER A 126 22.87 -4.09 -16.28
N LEU A 127 22.57 -2.86 -16.72
CA LEU A 127 23.13 -2.20 -17.90
C LEU A 127 22.78 -2.82 -19.27
N ASP A 128 21.96 -3.88 -19.32
CA ASP A 128 21.42 -4.45 -20.57
C ASP A 128 20.26 -3.57 -21.09
N PHE A 129 20.53 -2.32 -21.47
CA PHE A 129 19.49 -1.36 -21.85
C PHE A 129 18.61 -1.87 -23.00
N ASP A 130 19.19 -2.51 -24.00
CA ASP A 130 18.45 -3.07 -25.13
C ASP A 130 17.53 -4.22 -24.71
N GLY A 131 18.04 -5.18 -23.93
CA GLY A 131 17.23 -6.29 -23.44
C GLY A 131 16.18 -5.84 -22.44
N ASN A 132 16.53 -4.91 -21.54
CA ASN A 132 15.61 -4.34 -20.56
C ASN A 132 14.47 -3.59 -21.25
N LEU A 133 14.80 -2.76 -22.24
CA LEU A 133 13.81 -2.07 -23.08
C LEU A 133 12.91 -3.07 -23.80
N SER A 134 13.47 -4.11 -24.42
CA SER A 134 12.69 -5.14 -25.11
C SER A 134 11.66 -5.81 -24.20
N ARG A 135 12.08 -6.22 -22.99
CA ARG A 135 11.21 -6.83 -21.97
C ARG A 135 10.14 -5.87 -21.46
N ILE A 136 10.49 -4.60 -21.24
CA ILE A 136 9.55 -3.54 -20.86
C ILE A 136 8.48 -3.38 -21.94
N MET A 137 8.90 -3.18 -23.19
CA MET A 137 8.00 -2.99 -24.34
C MET A 137 7.05 -4.17 -24.49
N GLU A 138 7.55 -5.39 -24.35
CA GLU A 138 6.73 -6.60 -24.41
C GLU A 138 5.67 -6.66 -23.30
N SER A 139 6.05 -6.31 -22.06
CA SER A 139 5.09 -6.27 -20.96
C SER A 139 3.95 -5.25 -21.21
N ILE A 140 4.24 -4.13 -21.89
CA ILE A 140 3.23 -3.15 -22.26
C ILE A 140 2.32 -3.70 -23.37
N ARG A 141 2.87 -4.41 -24.38
CA ARG A 141 2.05 -5.08 -25.41
C ARG A 141 1.10 -6.09 -24.78
N ILE A 142 1.60 -6.92 -23.86
CA ILE A 142 0.79 -7.90 -23.13
C ILE A 142 -0.31 -7.19 -22.33
N ALA A 143 0.01 -6.14 -21.57
CA ALA A 143 -0.98 -5.37 -20.81
C ALA A 143 -2.08 -4.79 -21.73
N LYS A 144 -1.71 -4.20 -22.87
CA LYS A 144 -2.66 -3.65 -23.84
C LYS A 144 -3.52 -4.73 -24.49
N SER A 145 -2.96 -5.88 -24.83
CA SER A 145 -3.71 -7.02 -25.38
C SER A 145 -4.77 -7.55 -24.40
N ASN A 146 -4.54 -7.37 -23.09
CA ASN A 146 -5.49 -7.69 -22.02
C ASN A 146 -6.39 -6.51 -21.64
N ASN A 147 -6.45 -5.45 -22.45
CA ASN A 147 -7.24 -4.24 -22.24
C ASN A 147 -6.92 -3.46 -20.95
N CYS A 148 -5.74 -3.65 -20.37
CA CYS A 148 -5.31 -2.87 -19.22
C CYS A 148 -5.07 -1.41 -19.61
N ARG A 149 -5.38 -0.49 -18.68
CA ARG A 149 -5.18 0.97 -18.81
C ARG A 149 -4.11 1.51 -17.85
N LEU A 150 -3.56 0.64 -17.00
CA LEU A 150 -2.45 0.90 -16.10
C LEU A 150 -1.47 -0.27 -16.18
N ARG A 151 -0.17 0.01 -16.34
CA ARG A 151 0.93 -0.97 -16.23
C ARG A 151 1.97 -0.47 -15.24
N VAL A 152 2.35 -1.33 -14.29
CA VAL A 152 3.40 -1.05 -13.30
C VAL A 152 4.59 -1.99 -13.54
N GLY A 153 5.77 -1.40 -13.71
CA GLY A 153 7.04 -2.13 -13.82
C GLY A 153 7.81 -2.21 -12.50
N PRO A 154 8.83 -3.09 -12.41
CA PRO A 154 9.73 -3.17 -11.27
C PRO A 154 10.52 -1.88 -11.01
N GLU A 155 11.12 -1.81 -9.83
CA GLU A 155 12.03 -0.73 -9.45
C GLU A 155 13.28 -0.73 -10.33
N LEU A 156 13.69 0.46 -10.81
CA LEU A 156 14.87 0.64 -11.67
C LEU A 156 14.89 -0.26 -12.92
N GLU A 157 13.73 -0.73 -13.41
CA GLU A 157 13.64 -1.71 -14.50
C GLU A 157 14.35 -1.29 -15.79
N VAL A 158 14.53 0.01 -16.05
CA VAL A 158 15.18 0.47 -17.29
C VAL A 158 16.68 0.14 -17.27
N SER A 159 17.33 0.32 -16.11
CA SER A 159 18.75 0.03 -15.93
C SER A 159 19.00 -1.38 -15.39
N GLY A 160 18.04 -1.96 -14.69
CA GLY A 160 18.23 -3.08 -13.77
C GLY A 160 18.58 -2.57 -12.37
N TYR A 161 18.02 -3.18 -11.33
CA TYR A 161 18.24 -2.73 -9.95
C TYR A 161 19.71 -2.83 -9.51
N GLY A 162 20.38 -3.93 -9.87
CA GLY A 162 21.71 -4.29 -9.41
C GLY A 162 22.90 -3.56 -10.04
N CYS A 163 22.73 -2.35 -10.61
CA CYS A 163 23.85 -1.62 -11.24
C CYS A 163 24.90 -1.08 -10.25
N GLU A 164 24.55 -0.98 -8.96
CA GLU A 164 25.46 -0.54 -7.89
C GLU A 164 26.22 0.76 -8.24
N ASP A 165 27.56 0.74 -8.28
CA ASP A 165 28.38 1.94 -8.49
C ASP A 165 28.27 2.51 -9.91
N HIS A 166 27.73 1.75 -10.87
CA HIS A 166 27.41 2.30 -12.19
C HIS A 166 26.33 3.38 -12.13
N PHE A 167 25.55 3.49 -11.04
CA PHE A 167 24.67 4.65 -10.83
C PHE A 167 25.43 5.97 -10.61
N LEU A 168 26.74 5.92 -10.35
CA LEU A 168 27.62 7.10 -10.28
C LEU A 168 28.17 7.49 -11.66
N GLU A 169 27.96 6.67 -12.68
CA GLU A 169 28.37 6.95 -14.07
C GLU A 169 27.23 7.67 -14.81
N GLU A 170 27.55 8.81 -15.43
CA GLU A 170 26.55 9.60 -16.16
C GLU A 170 25.94 8.82 -17.34
N ASP A 171 26.69 7.89 -17.92
CA ASP A 171 26.24 7.03 -19.02
C ASP A 171 25.02 6.18 -18.63
N THR A 172 24.93 5.71 -17.38
CA THR A 172 23.76 4.97 -16.90
C THR A 172 22.49 5.82 -17.01
N MET A 173 22.59 7.11 -16.66
CA MET A 173 21.49 8.07 -16.75
C MET A 173 21.14 8.37 -18.20
N PHE A 174 22.16 8.58 -19.02
CA PHE A 174 22.03 8.87 -20.44
C PHE A 174 21.29 7.74 -21.16
N HIS A 175 21.71 6.48 -20.98
CA HIS A 175 21.09 5.33 -21.61
C HIS A 175 19.68 5.02 -21.07
N CYS A 176 19.40 5.32 -19.79
CA CYS A 176 18.02 5.26 -19.30
C CYS A 176 17.11 6.24 -20.04
N TRP A 177 17.58 7.48 -20.26
CA TRP A 177 16.81 8.46 -21.02
C TRP A 177 16.65 8.09 -22.50
N GLN A 178 17.67 7.49 -23.12
CA GLN A 178 17.54 6.94 -24.49
C GLN A 178 16.49 5.82 -24.55
N SER A 179 16.42 4.98 -23.52
CA SER A 179 15.39 3.92 -23.45
C SER A 179 13.98 4.52 -23.32
N ILE A 180 13.81 5.56 -22.51
CA ILE A 180 12.53 6.29 -22.41
C ILE A 180 12.19 7.02 -23.71
N GLU A 181 13.18 7.58 -24.41
CA GLU A 181 13.02 8.18 -25.73
C GLU A 181 12.43 7.16 -26.72
N ALA A 182 13.01 5.95 -26.77
CA ALA A 182 12.51 4.86 -27.62
C ALA A 182 11.08 4.41 -27.23
N VAL A 183 10.75 4.35 -25.94
CA VAL A 183 9.39 4.05 -25.47
C VAL A 183 8.39 5.11 -25.98
N ILE A 184 8.71 6.40 -25.84
CA ILE A 184 7.84 7.50 -26.26
C ILE A 184 7.70 7.53 -27.79
N GLU A 185 8.81 7.43 -28.51
CA GLU A 185 8.86 7.46 -29.97
C GLU A 185 8.05 6.32 -30.60
N SER A 186 8.10 5.12 -30.00
CA SER A 186 7.33 3.96 -30.48
C SER A 186 5.81 4.14 -30.41
N GLY A 187 5.33 5.10 -29.62
CA GLY A 187 3.90 5.32 -29.38
C GLY A 187 3.23 4.25 -28.50
N ILE A 188 3.99 3.31 -27.92
CA ILE A 188 3.43 2.13 -27.24
C ILE A 188 2.56 2.51 -26.02
N THR A 189 2.88 3.63 -25.36
CA THR A 189 2.17 4.14 -24.18
C THR A 189 0.89 4.92 -24.51
N LYS A 190 0.46 4.94 -25.77
CA LYS A 190 -0.85 5.48 -26.16
C LYS A 190 -1.98 4.70 -25.47
N ASP A 191 -2.92 5.43 -24.87
CA ASP A 191 -4.12 4.91 -24.18
C ASP A 191 -3.83 4.03 -22.94
N ILE A 192 -2.62 4.10 -22.37
CA ILE A 192 -2.23 3.36 -21.16
C ILE A 192 -1.29 4.19 -20.29
N LEU A 193 -1.56 4.26 -18.99
CA LEU A 193 -0.65 4.84 -18.00
C LEU A 193 0.41 3.80 -17.62
N CYS A 194 1.69 4.13 -17.73
CA CYS A 194 2.79 3.23 -17.43
C CYS A 194 3.76 3.86 -16.42
N CYS A 195 4.16 3.11 -15.41
CA CYS A 195 5.26 3.46 -14.50
C CYS A 195 6.54 2.75 -14.93
N PHE A 196 7.63 3.51 -15.06
CA PHE A 196 8.97 3.02 -15.40
C PHE A 196 9.97 3.36 -14.29
N GLY A 197 10.67 2.36 -13.77
CA GLY A 197 11.73 2.57 -12.80
C GLY A 197 13.05 2.97 -13.47
N MET A 198 13.62 4.12 -13.12
CA MET A 198 14.97 4.53 -13.56
C MET A 198 15.59 5.53 -12.58
N PRO A 199 16.93 5.66 -12.56
CA PRO A 199 17.56 6.76 -11.83
C PRO A 199 17.28 8.09 -12.56
N VAL A 200 17.09 9.18 -11.80
CA VAL A 200 16.93 10.54 -12.34
C VAL A 200 17.76 11.53 -11.52
N THR A 201 18.58 12.35 -12.20
CA THR A 201 19.35 13.43 -11.57
C THR A 201 18.58 14.73 -11.63
N HIS A 202 18.26 15.31 -10.47
CA HIS A 202 17.57 16.60 -10.34
C HIS A 202 18.38 17.52 -9.43
N ASN A 203 18.67 18.74 -9.89
CA ASN A 203 19.53 19.70 -9.17
C ASN A 203 20.86 19.09 -8.69
N SER A 204 21.51 18.32 -9.57
CA SER A 204 22.78 17.60 -9.30
C SER A 204 22.71 16.51 -8.23
N VAL A 205 21.50 16.03 -7.89
CA VAL A 205 21.29 14.93 -6.95
C VAL A 205 20.62 13.77 -7.66
N CYS A 206 21.17 12.56 -7.51
CA CYS A 206 20.62 11.35 -8.11
C CYS A 206 19.54 10.73 -7.21
N TYR A 207 18.39 10.41 -7.79
CA TYR A 207 17.24 9.81 -7.13
C TYR A 207 16.83 8.51 -7.84
N ASN A 208 16.39 7.53 -7.06
CA ASN A 208 15.66 6.37 -7.58
C ASN A 208 14.21 6.79 -7.86
N CYS A 209 13.77 6.71 -9.12
CA CYS A 209 12.50 7.29 -9.55
C CYS A 209 11.58 6.30 -10.29
N GLY A 210 10.28 6.49 -10.09
CA GLY A 210 9.23 6.06 -11.00
C GLY A 210 8.87 7.18 -11.97
N VAL A 211 9.14 7.01 -13.25
CA VAL A 211 8.74 7.91 -14.33
C VAL A 211 7.41 7.44 -14.89
N TRP A 212 6.39 8.28 -14.78
CA TRP A 212 5.04 7.98 -15.22
C TRP A 212 4.78 8.58 -16.60
N ILE A 213 4.35 7.74 -17.54
CA ILE A 213 4.09 8.12 -18.93
C ILE A 213 2.67 7.70 -19.29
N CYS A 214 1.91 8.62 -19.89
CA CYS A 214 0.59 8.35 -20.45
C CYS A 214 0.48 9.08 -21.78
N ASN A 215 -0.07 8.42 -22.81
CA ASN A 215 -0.23 9.03 -24.13
C ASN A 215 1.07 9.62 -24.70
N ASN A 216 2.19 8.92 -24.46
CA ASN A 216 3.53 9.33 -24.88
C ASN A 216 3.97 10.70 -24.31
N GLN A 217 3.43 11.07 -23.14
CA GLN A 217 3.78 12.26 -22.39
C GLN A 217 4.19 11.86 -20.99
N ILE A 218 5.26 12.45 -20.47
CA ILE A 218 5.67 12.22 -19.08
C ILE A 218 4.75 13.07 -18.20
N VAL A 219 4.04 12.44 -17.26
CA VAL A 219 3.04 13.10 -16.42
C VAL A 219 3.56 13.39 -15.01
N LEU A 220 4.48 12.57 -14.50
CA LEU A 220 5.06 12.72 -13.17
C LEU A 220 6.40 11.96 -13.10
N ILE A 221 7.39 12.54 -12.45
CA ILE A 221 8.56 11.82 -11.96
C ILE A 221 8.43 11.71 -10.44
N ARG A 222 8.34 10.50 -9.92
CA ARG A 222 8.27 10.26 -8.48
C ARG A 222 9.62 9.75 -7.99
N PRO A 223 10.34 10.50 -7.14
CA PRO A 223 11.53 10.01 -6.45
C PRO A 223 11.21 9.26 -5.14
N LYS A 224 11.99 8.22 -4.85
CA LYS A 224 11.90 7.39 -3.64
C LYS A 224 12.26 8.22 -2.40
N MET A 225 11.43 8.11 -1.37
CA MET A 225 11.52 8.87 -0.12
C MET A 225 12.22 8.09 1.00
N HIS A 226 12.22 6.77 0.95
CA HIS A 226 12.91 5.92 1.93
C HIS A 226 13.81 4.93 1.22
N LEU A 227 15.12 5.04 1.44
CA LEU A 227 16.13 4.20 0.81
C LEU A 227 16.45 2.98 1.66
N ALA A 228 16.65 1.83 1.01
CA ALA A 228 17.07 0.60 1.68
C ALA A 228 18.58 0.64 1.98
N ASN A 229 18.95 0.39 3.24
CA ASN A 229 20.33 0.45 3.70
C ASN A 229 20.66 -0.66 4.72
N ASP A 230 20.05 -1.84 4.57
CA ASP A 230 20.29 -3.00 5.41
C ASP A 230 20.78 -4.21 4.59
N GLY A 231 21.53 -5.11 5.24
CA GLY A 231 21.98 -6.36 4.64
C GLY A 231 22.71 -6.18 3.29
N ASN A 232 22.07 -6.61 2.19
CA ASN A 232 22.61 -6.50 0.83
C ASN A 232 22.30 -5.15 0.16
N TYR A 233 21.40 -4.35 0.73
CA TYR A 233 20.99 -3.05 0.21
C TYR A 233 21.92 -1.94 0.69
N ARG A 234 22.27 -1.04 -0.22
CA ARG A 234 23.16 0.10 0.05
C ARG A 234 22.79 1.31 -0.81
N GLU A 235 21.49 1.57 -0.95
CA GLU A 235 20.95 2.63 -1.81
C GLU A 235 21.50 4.04 -1.49
N PRO A 236 21.73 4.42 -0.22
CA PRO A 236 22.33 5.72 0.09
C PRO A 236 23.75 5.94 -0.44
N ARG A 237 24.42 4.90 -0.95
CA ARG A 237 25.72 5.04 -1.61
C ARG A 237 25.60 5.81 -2.93
N TYR A 238 24.50 5.66 -3.65
CA TYR A 238 24.31 6.18 -5.00
C TYR A 238 23.06 7.04 -5.18
N PHE A 239 22.05 6.92 -4.31
CA PHE A 239 20.85 7.76 -4.32
C PHE A 239 20.71 8.61 -3.06
N THR A 240 19.97 9.71 -3.19
CA THR A 240 19.50 10.51 -2.06
C THR A 240 18.01 10.30 -1.86
N ALA A 241 17.57 10.21 -0.60
CA ALA A 241 16.15 10.13 -0.26
C ALA A 241 15.46 11.47 -0.58
N TRP A 242 14.29 11.44 -1.22
CA TRP A 242 13.52 12.65 -1.41
C TRP A 242 12.98 13.19 -0.09
N SER A 243 13.33 14.43 0.24
CA SER A 243 13.06 15.04 1.55
C SER A 243 11.89 16.01 1.58
N LYS A 244 11.34 16.40 0.43
CA LYS A 244 10.20 17.34 0.37
C LYS A 244 8.91 16.65 0.78
N GLN A 245 7.97 17.44 1.28
CA GLN A 245 6.71 16.93 1.79
C GLN A 245 5.78 16.48 0.66
N PHE A 246 4.77 15.68 1.01
CA PHE A 246 3.67 15.39 0.10
C PHE A 246 2.97 16.68 -0.36
N GLY A 247 2.66 16.76 -1.66
CA GLY A 247 2.08 17.94 -2.28
C GLY A 247 3.08 19.01 -2.74
N GLU A 248 4.34 18.94 -2.31
CA GLU A 248 5.40 19.83 -2.81
C GLU A 248 6.04 19.23 -4.08
N LEU A 249 5.55 19.68 -5.24
CA LEU A 249 6.10 19.29 -6.54
C LEU A 249 7.06 20.37 -7.07
N GLU A 250 8.24 19.95 -7.48
CA GLU A 250 9.19 20.79 -8.20
C GLU A 250 9.04 20.62 -9.71
N LYS A 251 9.64 21.52 -10.49
CA LYS A 251 9.72 21.37 -11.95
C LYS A 251 11.03 20.67 -12.31
N TYR A 252 10.92 19.52 -12.95
CA TYR A 252 12.04 18.83 -13.58
C TYR A 252 12.20 19.31 -15.03
N VAL A 253 13.40 19.72 -15.42
CA VAL A 253 13.70 20.07 -16.81
C VAL A 253 14.02 18.79 -17.58
N LEU A 254 13.23 18.48 -18.60
CA LEU A 254 13.41 17.26 -19.38
C LEU A 254 14.66 17.36 -20.28
N PRO A 255 15.33 16.23 -20.61
CA PRO A 255 16.38 16.22 -21.62
C PRO A 255 15.88 16.74 -22.97
N LEU A 256 16.76 17.42 -23.73
CA LEU A 256 16.38 18.05 -25.00
C LEU A 256 15.76 17.07 -26.01
N SER A 257 16.20 15.81 -26.04
CA SER A 257 15.63 14.80 -26.94
C SER A 257 14.16 14.52 -26.60
N ILE A 258 13.86 14.32 -25.31
CA ILE A 258 12.49 14.17 -24.83
C ILE A 258 11.66 15.43 -25.10
N GLN A 259 12.19 16.63 -24.85
CA GLN A 259 11.45 17.88 -25.14
C GLN A 259 11.05 17.99 -26.62
N LYS A 260 11.92 17.55 -27.54
CA LYS A 260 11.63 17.55 -28.98
C LYS A 260 10.48 16.60 -29.33
N LEU A 261 10.44 15.43 -28.70
CA LEU A 261 9.39 14.42 -28.92
C LEU A 261 8.06 14.83 -28.29
N THR A 262 8.06 15.21 -27.01
CA THR A 262 6.84 15.43 -26.24
C THR A 262 6.31 16.85 -26.32
N LYS A 263 7.15 17.82 -26.72
CA LYS A 263 6.90 19.28 -26.60
C LYS A 263 6.74 19.76 -25.16
N GLN A 264 7.18 18.97 -24.18
CA GLN A 264 7.21 19.35 -22.76
C GLN A 264 8.61 19.84 -22.42
N SER A 265 8.75 21.10 -21.97
CA SER A 265 10.04 21.59 -21.45
C SER A 265 10.31 21.09 -20.03
N THR A 266 9.25 20.97 -19.22
CA THR A 266 9.31 20.55 -17.82
C THR A 266 8.16 19.62 -17.45
N VAL A 267 8.37 18.80 -16.43
CA VAL A 267 7.34 17.94 -15.80
C VAL A 267 7.41 18.05 -14.28
N PRO A 268 6.33 17.75 -13.54
CA PRO A 268 6.40 17.73 -12.08
C PRO A 268 7.28 16.58 -11.59
N ILE A 269 8.09 16.86 -10.57
CA ILE A 269 8.86 15.87 -9.80
C ILE A 269 8.54 15.97 -8.31
N GLY A 270 8.25 14.82 -7.69
CA GLY A 270 7.94 14.70 -6.26
C GLY A 270 6.90 13.61 -5.96
N PRO A 271 6.49 13.46 -4.68
CA PRO A 271 5.49 12.46 -4.25
C PRO A 271 4.06 12.87 -4.62
N GLY A 272 3.80 12.99 -5.93
CA GLY A 272 2.51 13.42 -6.49
C GLY A 272 1.47 12.30 -6.61
N ILE A 273 0.23 12.72 -6.85
CA ILE A 273 -0.92 11.86 -7.18
C ILE A 273 -1.33 12.15 -8.63
N ILE A 274 -1.53 11.10 -9.42
CA ILE A 274 -2.01 11.19 -10.79
C ILE A 274 -3.54 11.05 -10.78
N GLN A 275 -4.23 12.15 -11.05
CA GLN A 275 -5.68 12.17 -11.16
C GLN A 275 -6.12 11.80 -12.58
N LEU A 276 -6.85 10.68 -12.71
CA LEU A 276 -7.54 10.30 -13.94
C LEU A 276 -9.01 10.75 -13.86
N THR A 277 -9.74 10.58 -14.96
CA THR A 277 -11.16 10.97 -15.06
C THR A 277 -12.09 10.18 -14.12
N ASP A 278 -11.70 8.96 -13.79
CA ASP A 278 -12.53 7.96 -13.12
C ASP A 278 -11.80 7.20 -12.00
N ALA A 279 -10.53 7.52 -11.77
CA ALA A 279 -9.71 6.96 -10.70
C ALA A 279 -8.54 7.91 -10.36
N SER A 280 -7.84 7.61 -9.27
CA SER A 280 -6.61 8.27 -8.85
C SER A 280 -5.52 7.23 -8.57
N VAL A 281 -4.31 7.53 -9.02
CA VAL A 281 -3.16 6.62 -8.96
C VAL A 281 -2.01 7.30 -8.25
N ALA A 282 -1.39 6.61 -7.30
CA ALA A 282 -0.12 7.00 -6.70
C ALA A 282 0.84 5.82 -6.68
N SER A 283 2.09 6.07 -6.28
CA SER A 283 3.05 4.99 -6.04
C SER A 283 3.68 5.09 -4.67
N GLU A 284 4.16 3.95 -4.19
CA GLU A 284 5.30 3.80 -3.27
C GLU A 284 6.39 2.95 -3.95
N THR A 285 7.60 2.93 -3.40
CA THR A 285 8.73 2.20 -4.00
C THR A 285 9.36 1.28 -2.95
N CYS A 286 9.32 -0.03 -3.19
CA CYS A 286 9.92 -1.08 -2.38
C CYS A 286 9.85 -0.85 -0.87
N GLU A 287 10.97 -0.41 -0.28
CA GLU A 287 11.20 -0.22 1.16
C GLU A 287 10.16 0.68 1.83
N GLU A 288 9.57 1.61 1.08
CA GLU A 288 8.53 2.52 1.60
C GLU A 288 7.34 1.77 2.22
N LEU A 289 6.98 0.59 1.69
CA LEU A 289 5.94 -0.30 2.28
C LEU A 289 6.26 -0.74 3.72
N PHE A 290 7.54 -0.92 4.02
CA PHE A 290 8.02 -1.46 5.29
C PHE A 290 8.16 -0.38 6.37
N THR A 291 8.04 0.89 6.00
CA THR A 291 8.19 2.01 6.91
C THR A 291 6.94 2.20 7.80
N PRO A 292 7.10 2.62 9.07
CA PRO A 292 5.96 2.81 9.98
C PRO A 292 4.90 3.80 9.45
N LEU A 293 5.35 4.83 8.73
CA LEU A 293 4.51 5.82 8.08
C LEU A 293 4.66 5.70 6.56
N SER A 294 4.32 4.53 6.02
CA SER A 294 4.31 4.27 4.57
C SER A 294 3.53 5.36 3.81
N PRO A 295 4.03 5.80 2.63
CA PRO A 295 3.32 6.72 1.75
C PRO A 295 1.88 6.30 1.43
N PHE A 296 1.59 5.00 1.40
CA PHE A 296 0.23 4.46 1.24
C PHE A 296 -0.77 5.14 2.19
N ILE A 297 -0.41 5.35 3.46
CA ILE A 297 -1.31 5.96 4.45
C ILE A 297 -1.68 7.38 4.02
N HIS A 298 -0.70 8.16 3.55
CA HIS A 298 -0.93 9.52 3.08
C HIS A 298 -1.84 9.50 1.84
N TYR A 299 -1.56 8.64 0.87
CA TYR A 299 -2.36 8.53 -0.35
C TYR A 299 -3.80 8.10 -0.06
N ALA A 300 -4.00 7.11 0.81
CA ALA A 300 -5.34 6.66 1.19
C ALA A 300 -6.15 7.77 1.88
N LEU A 301 -5.53 8.57 2.76
CA LEU A 301 -6.18 9.72 3.39
C LEU A 301 -6.54 10.83 2.41
N ASN A 302 -5.83 10.92 1.27
CA ASN A 302 -6.15 11.83 0.17
C ASN A 302 -7.11 11.21 -0.87
N GLY A 303 -7.68 10.04 -0.60
CA GLY A 303 -8.67 9.40 -1.46
C GLY A 303 -8.10 8.72 -2.70
N VAL A 304 -6.82 8.32 -2.69
CA VAL A 304 -6.23 7.58 -3.80
C VAL A 304 -6.86 6.19 -3.94
N ASP A 305 -7.33 5.85 -5.14
CA ASP A 305 -7.99 4.59 -5.44
C ASP A 305 -7.00 3.42 -5.61
N ILE A 306 -5.88 3.69 -6.27
CA ILE A 306 -4.89 2.69 -6.68
C ILE A 306 -3.50 3.14 -6.25
N VAL A 307 -2.84 2.37 -5.40
CA VAL A 307 -1.43 2.58 -5.05
C VAL A 307 -0.57 1.46 -5.65
N CYS A 308 0.48 1.86 -6.33
CA CYS A 308 1.40 0.96 -7.01
C CYS A 308 2.72 0.87 -6.24
N ASN A 309 3.33 -0.31 -6.18
CA ASN A 309 4.65 -0.52 -5.61
C ASN A 309 5.56 -1.18 -6.63
N SER A 310 6.56 -0.42 -7.09
CA SER A 310 7.67 -0.92 -7.89
C SER A 310 8.78 -1.38 -6.95
N SER A 311 9.22 -2.64 -7.08
CA SER A 311 10.22 -3.25 -6.20
C SER A 311 11.39 -3.91 -6.92
N GLY A 312 12.55 -3.87 -6.25
CA GLY A 312 13.73 -4.71 -6.48
C GLY A 312 14.02 -5.59 -5.25
N SER A 313 13.04 -6.42 -4.85
CA SER A 313 13.12 -7.22 -3.63
C SER A 313 13.73 -8.59 -3.91
N HIS A 314 14.97 -8.81 -3.46
CA HIS A 314 15.63 -10.10 -3.60
C HIS A 314 14.96 -11.17 -2.72
N HIS A 315 15.07 -12.41 -3.20
CA HIS A 315 14.63 -13.61 -2.52
C HIS A 315 15.39 -13.79 -1.20
N ASN A 316 14.62 -13.99 -0.13
CA ASN A 316 15.10 -14.58 1.12
C ASN A 316 14.10 -15.64 1.53
N LEU A 317 14.59 -16.78 2.04
CA LEU A 317 13.72 -17.87 2.48
C LEU A 317 12.66 -17.35 3.46
N ARG A 318 11.38 -17.61 3.16
CA ARG A 318 10.20 -17.21 3.95
C ARG A 318 9.92 -15.69 4.03
N LYS A 319 10.61 -14.85 3.26
CA LYS A 319 10.36 -13.39 3.22
C LYS A 319 9.05 -13.03 2.49
N LEU A 320 8.59 -13.87 1.56
CA LEU A 320 7.38 -13.60 0.77
C LEU A 320 6.13 -13.41 1.64
N ASP A 321 5.97 -14.24 2.68
CA ASP A 321 4.81 -14.16 3.58
C ASP A 321 4.73 -12.79 4.28
N VAL A 322 5.87 -12.29 4.74
CA VAL A 322 5.98 -10.95 5.36
C VAL A 322 5.56 -9.86 4.38
N ARG A 323 6.04 -9.94 3.12
CA ARG A 323 5.71 -8.97 2.07
C ARG A 323 4.21 -8.97 1.78
N LEU A 324 3.63 -10.16 1.59
CA LEU A 324 2.21 -10.35 1.33
C LEU A 324 1.34 -9.83 2.48
N ASP A 325 1.72 -10.11 3.72
CA ASP A 325 1.00 -9.63 4.90
C ASP A 325 1.02 -8.11 5.03
N LEU A 326 2.16 -7.46 4.72
CA LEU A 326 2.23 -5.99 4.69
C LEU A 326 1.30 -5.40 3.64
N MET A 327 1.31 -5.93 2.41
CA MET A 327 0.43 -5.43 1.34
C MET A 327 -1.05 -5.67 1.64
N ARG A 328 -1.39 -6.85 2.19
CA ARG A 328 -2.75 -7.17 2.63
C ARG A 328 -3.20 -6.22 3.74
N ASN A 329 -2.35 -5.98 4.74
CA ASN A 329 -2.69 -5.09 5.84
C ASN A 329 -2.85 -3.64 5.38
N SER A 330 -1.98 -3.15 4.49
CA SER A 330 -2.09 -1.81 3.91
C SER A 330 -3.42 -1.63 3.16
N SER A 331 -3.70 -2.49 2.19
CA SER A 331 -4.95 -2.41 1.41
C SER A 331 -6.20 -2.68 2.26
N ARG A 332 -6.17 -3.58 3.25
CA ARG A 332 -7.31 -3.84 4.14
C ARG A 332 -7.62 -2.68 5.06
N ARG A 333 -6.58 -2.13 5.70
CA ARG A 333 -6.74 -1.08 6.73
C ARG A 333 -7.18 0.23 6.11
N CYS A 334 -6.57 0.59 4.99
CA CYS A 334 -6.75 1.89 4.36
C CYS A 334 -7.74 1.86 3.19
N GLY A 335 -8.12 0.66 2.73
CA GLY A 335 -8.92 0.48 1.51
C GLY A 335 -8.09 0.66 0.24
N GLY A 336 -8.72 0.38 -0.91
CA GLY A 336 -8.16 0.61 -2.24
C GLY A 336 -7.44 -0.59 -2.83
N VAL A 337 -6.95 -0.38 -4.05
CA VAL A 337 -6.21 -1.38 -4.83
C VAL A 337 -4.71 -1.19 -4.59
N TYR A 338 -4.01 -2.30 -4.35
CA TYR A 338 -2.55 -2.33 -4.22
C TYR A 338 -1.96 -3.17 -5.35
N LEU A 339 -1.14 -2.55 -6.21
CA LEU A 339 -0.36 -3.25 -7.24
C LEU A 339 1.07 -3.40 -6.77
N TYR A 340 1.65 -4.57 -6.96
CA TYR A 340 3.04 -4.85 -6.63
C TYR A 340 3.73 -5.44 -7.85
N ALA A 341 4.84 -4.85 -8.27
CA ALA A 341 5.72 -5.31 -9.34
C ALA A 341 7.11 -5.58 -8.78
N ASN A 342 7.77 -6.66 -9.22
CA ASN A 342 9.10 -6.99 -8.73
C ASN A 342 9.99 -7.52 -9.85
N GLN A 343 11.30 -7.34 -9.71
CA GLN A 343 12.26 -8.00 -10.59
C GLN A 343 12.21 -9.53 -10.38
N GLN A 344 12.58 -10.31 -11.39
CA GLN A 344 12.60 -11.78 -11.31
C GLN A 344 13.82 -12.34 -12.00
N GLY A 345 14.59 -13.20 -11.33
CA GLY A 345 15.81 -13.79 -11.90
C GLY A 345 17.07 -13.21 -11.26
N CYS A 346 18.20 -13.40 -11.92
CA CYS A 346 19.48 -12.82 -11.51
C CYS A 346 19.85 -11.72 -12.50
N ASP A 347 20.31 -10.57 -11.99
CA ASP A 347 20.56 -9.38 -12.81
C ASP A 347 22.04 -9.05 -13.03
N GLY A 348 22.92 -9.98 -12.66
CA GLY A 348 24.36 -9.86 -12.85
C GLY A 348 25.18 -9.95 -11.56
N ASN A 349 24.54 -10.06 -10.40
CA ASN A 349 25.21 -10.21 -9.11
C ASN A 349 24.81 -11.53 -8.40
N ARG A 350 25.08 -11.61 -7.09
CA ARG A 350 24.82 -12.80 -6.26
C ARG A 350 23.35 -12.98 -5.82
N LEU A 351 22.50 -11.98 -6.07
CA LEU A 351 21.12 -11.95 -5.62
C LEU A 351 20.22 -12.57 -6.69
N TYR A 352 19.19 -13.27 -6.22
CA TYR A 352 18.09 -13.74 -7.05
C TYR A 352 16.84 -12.99 -6.61
N TYR A 353 16.11 -12.40 -7.55
CA TYR A 353 14.84 -11.73 -7.32
C TYR A 353 13.71 -12.73 -7.55
N ASP A 354 12.81 -12.87 -6.58
CA ASP A 354 11.77 -13.91 -6.60
C ASP A 354 10.59 -13.59 -7.52
N GLY A 355 10.48 -12.36 -8.01
CA GLY A 355 9.29 -11.87 -8.65
C GLY A 355 8.14 -11.77 -7.64
N CYS A 356 7.03 -12.45 -7.93
CA CYS A 356 5.79 -12.41 -7.16
C CYS A 356 5.04 -11.07 -7.26
N ALA A 357 4.92 -10.51 -8.45
CA ALA A 357 3.95 -9.46 -8.74
C ALA A 357 2.55 -9.83 -8.25
N MET A 358 1.83 -8.88 -7.66
CA MET A 358 0.53 -9.12 -7.02
C MET A 358 -0.44 -7.97 -7.25
N ILE A 359 -1.73 -8.28 -7.23
CA ILE A 359 -2.82 -7.32 -7.19
C ILE A 359 -3.71 -7.64 -6.00
N LEU A 360 -3.88 -6.68 -5.11
CA LEU A 360 -4.75 -6.78 -3.95
C LEU A 360 -5.84 -5.72 -3.99
N ASN A 361 -6.99 -6.02 -3.41
CA ASN A 361 -8.09 -5.06 -3.25
C ASN A 361 -8.70 -5.23 -1.86
N ASN A 362 -8.64 -4.18 -1.04
CA ASN A 362 -9.20 -4.20 0.33
C ASN A 362 -8.74 -5.39 1.19
N GLY A 363 -7.50 -5.86 1.00
CA GLY A 363 -6.92 -6.99 1.72
C GLY A 363 -7.08 -8.36 1.06
N ASP A 364 -7.88 -8.45 -0.01
CA ASP A 364 -8.05 -9.69 -0.77
C ASP A 364 -7.03 -9.76 -1.90
N LEU A 365 -6.33 -10.90 -2.00
CA LEU A 365 -5.41 -11.17 -3.10
C LEU A 365 -6.23 -11.54 -4.34
N ILE A 366 -6.23 -10.68 -5.35
CA ILE A 366 -6.99 -10.86 -6.59
C ILE A 366 -6.21 -11.69 -7.60
N LYS A 367 -4.90 -11.42 -7.71
CA LYS A 367 -4.01 -12.12 -8.64
C LYS A 367 -2.57 -12.11 -8.10
N GLN A 368 -1.85 -13.20 -8.39
CA GLN A 368 -0.42 -13.36 -8.22
C GLN A 368 0.14 -14.07 -9.45
#